data_AF-A0A8H5ZPX1-F1
#
_entry.id   AF-A0A8H5ZPX1-F1
#
_cell.length_a   1.000
_cell.length_b   1.000
_cell.length_c   1.000
_cell.angle_alpha   90.00
_cell.angle_beta   90.00
_cell.angle_gamma   90.00
#
_symmetry.space_group_name_H-M   'P 1'
#
loop_
_entity.id
_entity.type
_entity.pdbx_description
1 polymer ?
#
loop_
_entity_poly.entity_id
_entity_poly.type
_entity_poly.pdbx_seq_one_letter_code
_entity_poly.pdbx_strand_id
1 'polypeptide(L)'
;IDVNAFELALSLWAISSQISREVYVRLHEILLMIDSEYTQSLPSSLDTLKRRVERQLSFLPIKKRSIPIAANRQPSHSQKDTENTLQYWFDPVPLFHRVMCSKLATEKIHFGMAEYSDNPTELWHSRAWGSSIAAVSGDFAYTEAQDTIFPSDCLHITPLFIPELQLDT
;
A
#
# COMPACT_ATOMS: atom_id res chain seq x y z
N ILE A 1 -5.66 20.03 -2.98
CA ILE A 1 -6.94 20.56 -3.53
C ILE A 1 -7.99 19.66 -2.93
N ASP A 2 -8.71 20.16 -1.92
CA ASP A 2 -9.88 19.45 -1.43
C ASP A 2 -10.92 19.48 -2.54
N VAL A 3 -11.31 18.29 -2.99
CA VAL A 3 -12.35 18.13 -4.00
C VAL A 3 -13.66 18.16 -3.24
N ASN A 4 -14.58 19.00 -3.68
CA ASN A 4 -15.88 19.13 -3.06
C ASN A 4 -16.63 17.78 -3.09
N ALA A 5 -17.40 17.46 -2.05
CA ALA A 5 -18.15 16.21 -1.96
C ALA A 5 -19.05 16.00 -3.19
N PHE A 6 -19.58 17.08 -3.76
CA PHE A 6 -20.36 17.05 -5.00
C PHE A 6 -19.54 16.61 -6.23
N GLU A 7 -18.34 17.17 -6.42
CA GLU A 7 -17.43 16.81 -7.52
C GLU A 7 -16.97 15.35 -7.38
N LEU A 8 -16.76 14.88 -6.15
CA LEU A 8 -16.42 13.49 -5.84
C LEU A 8 -17.57 12.53 -6.13
N ALA A 9 -18.80 12.86 -5.71
CA ALA A 9 -19.97 12.02 -5.99
C ALA A 9 -20.26 11.94 -7.50
N LEU A 10 -20.21 13.09 -8.20
CA LEU A 10 -20.47 13.17 -9.63
C LEU A 10 -19.41 12.39 -10.43
N SER A 11 -18.14 12.50 -10.05
CA SER A 11 -17.05 11.77 -10.71
C SER A 11 -17.12 10.27 -10.46
N LEU A 12 -17.43 9.82 -9.24
CA LEU A 12 -17.63 8.40 -8.95
C LEU A 12 -18.79 7.82 -9.75
N TRP A 13 -19.92 8.55 -9.84
CA TRP A 13 -21.05 8.17 -10.68
C TRP A 13 -20.68 8.12 -12.17
N ALA A 14 -19.91 9.09 -12.66
CA ALA A 14 -19.45 9.13 -14.04
C ALA A 14 -18.50 7.98 -14.38
N ILE A 15 -17.66 7.55 -13.42
CA ILE A 15 -16.75 6.40 -13.57
C ILE A 15 -17.56 5.10 -13.56
N SER A 16 -18.49 4.91 -12.62
CA SER A 16 -19.29 3.69 -12.52
C SER A 16 -20.24 3.48 -13.70
N SER A 17 -20.83 4.58 -14.20
CA SER A 17 -21.79 4.55 -15.31
C SER A 17 -21.11 4.56 -16.69
N GLN A 18 -19.77 4.63 -16.74
CA GLN A 18 -18.97 4.69 -17.98
C GLN A 18 -19.49 5.72 -19.00
N ILE A 19 -19.86 6.91 -18.54
CA ILE A 19 -20.45 7.92 -19.43
C ILE A 19 -19.47 8.33 -20.53
N SER A 20 -20.00 8.59 -21.73
CA SER A 20 -19.21 9.13 -22.84
C SER A 20 -18.87 10.61 -22.61
N ARG A 21 -17.82 11.09 -23.27
CA ARG A 21 -17.42 12.50 -23.21
C ARG A 21 -18.53 13.43 -23.69
N GLU A 22 -19.26 13.03 -24.72
CA GLU A 22 -20.38 13.79 -25.28
C GLU A 22 -21.54 13.94 -24.30
N VAL A 23 -21.88 12.86 -23.59
CA VAL A 23 -22.93 12.88 -22.56
C VAL A 23 -22.53 13.77 -21.40
N TYR A 24 -21.25 13.76 -21.01
CA TYR A 24 -20.75 14.65 -19.96
C TYR A 24 -20.84 16.12 -20.35
N VAL A 25 -20.50 16.49 -21.59
CA VAL A 25 -20.61 17.89 -22.05
C VAL A 25 -22.06 18.38 -21.96
N ARG A 26 -23.02 17.57 -22.41
CA ARG A 26 -24.45 17.92 -22.31
C ARG A 26 -24.92 18.02 -20.87
N LEU A 27 -24.50 17.10 -20.01
CA LEU A 27 -24.80 17.15 -18.58
C LEU A 27 -24.20 18.42 -17.94
N HIS A 28 -22.98 18.77 -18.32
CA HIS A 28 -22.28 19.95 -17.83
C HIS A 28 -23.01 21.23 -18.24
N GLU A 29 -23.48 21.33 -19.49
CA GLU A 29 -24.33 22.45 -19.94
C GLU A 29 -25.60 22.57 -19.09
N ILE A 30 -26.30 21.46 -18.83
CA ILE A 30 -27.49 21.45 -17.98
C ILE A 30 -27.16 21.89 -16.54
N LEU A 31 -26.05 21.40 -15.98
CA LEU A 31 -25.61 21.75 -14.63
C LEU A 31 -25.22 23.23 -14.51
N LEU A 32 -24.65 23.83 -15.56
CA LEU A 32 -24.35 25.25 -15.59
C LEU A 32 -25.61 26.12 -15.60
N MET A 33 -26.75 25.63 -16.09
CA MET A 33 -28.02 26.38 -16.08
C MET A 33 -28.60 26.54 -14.66
N ILE A 34 -28.17 25.74 -13.70
CA ILE A 34 -28.66 25.74 -12.31
C ILE A 34 -27.99 26.85 -11.47
N ASP A 35 -26.99 27.54 -12.03
CA ASP A 35 -26.21 28.64 -11.43
C ASP A 35 -25.89 28.46 -9.94
N SER A 36 -24.96 27.53 -9.67
CA SER A 36 -24.52 27.13 -8.35
C SER A 36 -23.00 27.27 -8.27
N GLU A 37 -22.46 27.71 -7.13
CA GLU A 37 -21.00 27.79 -6.93
C GLU A 37 -20.31 26.43 -7.17
N TYR A 38 -21.01 25.34 -6.87
CA TYR A 38 -20.50 24.00 -7.07
C TYR A 38 -20.44 23.59 -8.55
N THR A 39 -21.39 24.06 -9.37
CA THR A 39 -21.42 23.74 -10.81
C THR A 39 -20.41 24.55 -11.60
N GLN A 40 -20.07 25.76 -11.16
CA GLN A 40 -19.05 26.60 -11.80
C GLN A 40 -17.62 26.07 -11.59
N SER A 41 -17.37 25.34 -10.49
CA SER A 41 -16.06 24.73 -10.18
C SER A 41 -15.71 23.48 -11.01
N LEU A 42 -16.71 22.92 -11.70
CA LEU A 42 -16.57 21.69 -12.47
C LEU A 42 -15.70 21.89 -13.72
N PRO A 43 -14.83 20.92 -14.05
CA PRO A 43 -14.08 20.98 -15.28
C PRO A 43 -14.96 20.64 -16.49
N SER A 44 -14.76 21.36 -17.59
CA SER A 44 -15.47 21.15 -18.86
C SER A 44 -15.18 19.81 -19.54
N SER A 45 -14.09 19.13 -19.15
CA SER A 45 -13.70 17.84 -19.70
C SER A 45 -13.86 16.72 -18.67
N LEU A 46 -14.52 15.64 -19.09
CA LEU A 46 -14.66 14.40 -18.32
C LEU A 46 -13.30 13.81 -17.91
N ASP A 47 -12.29 13.92 -18.78
CA ASP A 47 -10.95 13.40 -18.46
C ASP A 47 -10.31 14.21 -17.33
N THR A 48 -10.58 15.52 -17.28
CA THR A 48 -10.09 16.39 -16.21
C THR A 48 -10.81 16.10 -14.89
N LEU A 49 -12.13 15.83 -14.93
CA LEU A 49 -12.90 15.39 -13.77
C LEU A 49 -12.35 14.07 -13.20
N LYS A 50 -12.20 13.05 -14.07
CA LYS A 50 -11.62 11.75 -13.69
C LYS A 50 -10.22 11.91 -13.13
N ARG A 51 -9.36 12.68 -13.78
CA ARG A 51 -7.97 12.90 -13.33
C ARG A 51 -7.89 13.60 -11.96
N ARG A 52 -8.81 14.51 -11.64
CA ARG A 52 -8.83 15.17 -10.31
C ARG A 52 -9.13 14.16 -9.21
N VAL A 53 -10.06 13.25 -9.45
CA VAL A 53 -10.48 12.22 -8.49
C VAL A 53 -9.50 11.04 -8.45
N GLU A 54 -8.91 10.65 -9.58
CA GLU A 54 -7.81 9.67 -9.65
C GLU A 54 -6.53 10.12 -8.94
N ARG A 55 -6.33 11.43 -8.77
CA ARG A 55 -5.23 11.95 -7.94
C ARG A 55 -5.49 11.80 -6.45
N GLN A 56 -6.75 11.70 -6.05
CA GLN A 56 -7.15 11.54 -4.65
C GLN A 56 -7.36 10.07 -4.28
N LEU A 57 -7.95 9.28 -5.18
CA LEU A 57 -8.09 7.84 -5.03
C LEU A 57 -6.82 7.15 -5.51
N SER A 58 -6.19 6.36 -4.65
CA SER A 58 -5.03 5.54 -4.99
C SER A 58 -5.43 4.37 -5.91
N PHE A 59 -5.78 4.65 -7.17
CA PHE A 59 -6.01 3.59 -8.15
C PHE A 59 -4.71 2.83 -8.39
N LEU A 60 -4.75 1.54 -8.08
CA LEU A 60 -3.68 0.59 -8.32
C LEU A 60 -3.73 0.14 -9.78
N PRO A 61 -2.80 0.58 -10.64
CA PRO A 61 -2.77 0.09 -12.01
C PRO A 61 -2.36 -1.39 -11.99
N ILE A 62 -3.34 -2.27 -12.19
CA ILE A 62 -3.08 -3.70 -12.38
C ILE A 62 -2.54 -3.88 -13.79
N LYS A 63 -1.27 -4.25 -13.89
CA LYS A 63 -0.61 -4.56 -15.15
C LYS A 63 -0.79 -6.05 -15.42
N LYS A 64 -1.04 -6.41 -16.68
CA LYS A 64 -1.14 -7.79 -17.14
C LYS A 64 -0.05 -8.09 -18.14
N ARG A 65 0.64 -9.22 -17.98
CA ARG A 65 1.61 -9.72 -18.97
C ARG A 65 1.43 -11.21 -19.15
N SER A 66 1.38 -11.64 -20.40
CA SER A 66 1.50 -13.06 -20.72
C SER A 66 2.96 -13.47 -20.53
N ILE A 67 3.22 -14.40 -19.63
CA ILE A 67 4.56 -14.93 -19.37
C ILE A 67 4.52 -16.43 -19.68
N PRO A 68 5.43 -16.95 -20.53
CA PRO A 68 5.54 -18.38 -20.71
C PRO A 68 6.08 -18.99 -19.42
N ILE A 69 5.27 -19.85 -18.78
CA ILE A 69 5.67 -20.52 -17.55
C ILE A 69 6.33 -21.84 -17.92
N ALA A 70 7.56 -22.05 -17.44
CA ALA A 70 8.23 -23.34 -17.59
C ALA A 70 7.56 -24.36 -16.65
N ALA A 71 6.80 -25.30 -17.23
CA ALA A 71 6.03 -26.29 -16.49
C ALA A 71 6.87 -27.15 -15.52
N ASN A 72 8.18 -27.26 -15.77
CA ASN A 72 9.13 -28.00 -14.94
C ASN A 72 9.49 -27.30 -13.60
N ARG A 73 9.08 -26.06 -13.38
CA ARG A 73 9.36 -25.29 -12.14
C ARG A 73 8.10 -25.02 -11.30
N GLN A 74 6.94 -25.52 -11.72
CA GLN A 74 5.70 -25.33 -10.96
C GLN A 74 5.53 -26.50 -9.97
N PRO A 75 5.36 -26.22 -8.66
CA PRO A 75 5.21 -27.26 -7.63
C PRO A 75 3.90 -28.07 -7.80
N SER A 76 2.93 -27.53 -8.52
CA SER A 76 1.70 -28.21 -8.92
C SER A 76 1.87 -28.85 -10.30
N HIS A 77 2.27 -30.12 -10.33
CA HIS A 77 2.35 -30.94 -11.54
C HIS A 77 0.95 -31.19 -12.14
N SER A 78 0.47 -30.25 -12.94
CA SER A 78 -0.52 -30.53 -13.99
C SER A 78 0.25 -30.48 -15.31
N GLN A 79 0.57 -31.65 -15.87
CA GLN A 79 1.17 -31.80 -17.19
C GLN A 79 0.16 -31.41 -18.29
N LYS A 80 -0.21 -30.14 -18.34
CA LYS A 80 -0.84 -29.54 -19.51
C LYS A 80 0.07 -28.47 -20.05
N ASP A 81 0.00 -28.33 -21.35
CA ASP A 81 0.92 -27.64 -22.24
C ASP A 81 1.38 -26.27 -21.75
N THR A 82 2.43 -25.76 -22.38
CA THR A 82 3.00 -24.42 -22.25
C THR A 82 1.95 -23.33 -22.51
N GLU A 83 0.97 -23.19 -21.62
CA GLU A 83 -0.12 -22.25 -21.74
C GLU A 83 0.39 -20.92 -21.19
N ASN A 84 0.38 -19.92 -22.07
CA ASN A 84 0.59 -18.53 -21.76
C ASN A 84 -0.44 -18.11 -20.69
N THR A 85 -0.04 -18.21 -19.42
CA THR A 85 -0.89 -17.84 -18.30
C THR A 85 -0.82 -16.33 -18.14
N LEU A 86 -1.98 -15.68 -18.07
CA LEU A 86 -2.06 -14.25 -17.78
C LEU A 86 -1.60 -14.02 -16.35
N GLN A 87 -0.42 -13.41 -16.20
CA GLN A 87 0.08 -12.98 -14.92
C GLN A 87 -0.33 -11.52 -14.68
N TYR A 88 -0.95 -11.30 -13.53
CA TYR A 88 -1.30 -9.97 -13.05
C TYR A 88 -0.23 -9.53 -12.06
N TRP A 89 0.31 -8.34 -12.26
CA TRP A 89 1.23 -7.73 -11.32
C TRP A 89 0.80 -6.28 -11.07
N PHE A 90 0.95 -5.84 -9.83
CA PHE A 90 0.78 -4.45 -9.47
C PHE A 90 2.16 -3.87 -9.18
N ASP A 91 2.35 -2.61 -9.55
CA ASP A 91 3.56 -1.87 -9.22
C ASP A 91 3.39 -1.28 -7.82
N PRO A 92 4.12 -1.76 -6.79
CA PRO A 92 3.94 -1.28 -5.44
C PRO A 92 4.49 0.14 -5.24
N VAL A 93 5.47 0.57 -6.06
CA VAL A 93 6.16 1.85 -5.85
C VAL A 93 5.21 3.05 -5.97
N PRO A 94 4.39 3.18 -7.04
CA PRO A 94 3.40 4.24 -7.14
C PRO A 94 2.34 4.19 -6.04
N LEU A 95 1.98 2.99 -5.56
CA LEU A 95 1.03 2.85 -4.45
C LEU A 95 1.60 3.46 -3.18
N PHE A 96 2.76 2.97 -2.74
CA PHE A 96 3.40 3.44 -1.51
C PHE A 96 3.70 4.93 -1.60
N HIS A 97 4.18 5.43 -2.74
CA HIS A 97 4.35 6.87 -2.94
C HIS A 97 3.04 7.63 -2.70
N ARG A 98 1.91 7.21 -3.28
CA ARG A 98 0.62 7.88 -3.09
C ARG A 98 0.10 7.79 -1.66
N VAL A 99 0.27 6.64 -1.01
CA VAL A 99 -0.08 6.44 0.41
C VAL A 99 0.74 7.41 1.27
N MET A 100 2.05 7.47 1.07
CA MET A 100 2.95 8.35 1.82
C MET A 100 2.69 9.84 1.56
N CYS A 101 2.21 10.23 0.37
CA CYS A 101 1.82 11.60 0.07
C CYS A 101 0.41 11.98 0.56
N SER A 102 -0.40 11.01 1.02
CA SER A 102 -1.76 11.26 1.48
C SER A 102 -1.75 11.65 2.96
N LYS A 103 -2.16 12.89 3.28
CA LYS A 103 -2.23 13.39 4.66
C LYS A 103 -2.99 12.43 5.60
N LEU A 104 -4.15 11.95 5.15
CA LEU A 104 -5.00 11.05 5.93
C LEU A 104 -4.34 9.69 6.21
N ALA A 105 -3.49 9.23 5.29
CA ALA A 105 -2.74 8.00 5.50
C ALA A 105 -1.54 8.26 6.42
N THR A 106 -0.79 9.35 6.21
CA THR A 106 0.35 9.71 7.06
C THR A 106 -0.06 9.94 8.52
N GLU A 107 -1.26 10.49 8.78
CA GLU A 107 -1.79 10.68 10.14
C GLU A 107 -2.17 9.38 10.85
N LYS A 108 -2.45 8.31 10.10
CA LYS A 108 -2.92 7.02 10.64
C LYS A 108 -1.85 5.92 10.61
N ILE A 109 -0.80 6.10 9.82
CA ILE A 109 0.30 5.14 9.72
C ILE A 109 1.29 5.44 10.83
N HIS A 110 1.64 4.41 11.60
CA HIS A 110 2.70 4.51 12.60
C HIS A 110 4.07 4.62 11.94
N PHE A 111 4.82 5.64 12.33
CA PHE A 111 6.23 5.82 12.00
C PHE A 111 7.03 5.83 13.30
N GLY A 112 7.97 4.89 13.45
CA GLY A 112 8.83 4.85 14.62
C GLY A 112 9.16 3.45 15.09
N MET A 113 9.83 3.40 16.24
CA MET A 113 10.20 2.17 16.90
C MET A 113 8.96 1.38 17.37
N ALA A 114 9.18 0.11 17.68
CA ALA A 114 8.17 -0.69 18.38
C ALA A 114 7.88 -0.09 19.76
N GLU A 115 6.63 -0.14 20.18
CA GLU A 115 6.19 0.31 21.51
C GLU A 115 5.85 -0.93 22.35
N TYR A 116 6.45 -1.06 23.52
CA TYR A 116 6.10 -2.15 24.44
C TYR A 116 4.88 -1.76 25.25
N SER A 117 3.79 -2.49 25.07
CA SER A 117 2.53 -2.34 25.80
C SER A 117 2.07 -3.69 26.34
N ASP A 118 1.56 -3.72 27.57
CA ASP A 118 1.06 -4.93 28.22
C ASP A 118 -0.20 -5.49 27.53
N ASN A 119 -0.95 -4.63 26.83
CA ASN A 119 -2.15 -5.00 26.08
C ASN A 119 -2.00 -4.57 24.61
N PRO A 120 -1.30 -5.37 23.78
CA PRO A 120 -1.03 -5.01 22.39
C PRO A 120 -2.33 -5.00 21.57
N THR A 121 -2.59 -3.90 20.88
CA THR A 121 -3.76 -3.75 20.00
C THR A 121 -3.36 -3.47 18.55
N GLU A 122 -2.20 -2.86 18.36
CA GLU A 122 -1.68 -2.46 17.06
C GLU A 122 -0.43 -3.26 16.68
N LEU A 123 -0.08 -3.26 15.39
CA LEU A 123 1.02 -4.09 14.88
C LEU A 123 2.38 -3.65 15.45
N TRP A 124 2.59 -2.36 15.68
CA TRP A 124 3.84 -1.83 16.25
C TRP A 124 4.00 -2.13 17.75
N HIS A 125 2.96 -2.65 18.41
CA HIS A 125 3.07 -3.25 19.75
C HIS A 125 3.60 -4.68 19.72
N SER A 126 3.62 -5.31 18.54
CA SER A 126 4.07 -6.68 18.40
C SER A 126 5.60 -6.79 18.42
N ARG A 127 6.10 -7.89 18.99
CA ARG A 127 7.53 -8.25 18.92
C ARG A 127 8.04 -8.37 17.48
N ALA A 128 7.17 -8.74 16.53
CA ALA A 128 7.53 -8.86 15.13
C ALA A 128 7.99 -7.52 14.54
N TRP A 129 7.32 -6.42 14.89
CA TRP A 129 7.71 -5.07 14.45
C TRP A 129 9.10 -4.67 14.96
N GLY A 130 9.39 -4.92 16.24
CA GLY A 130 10.68 -4.60 16.87
C GLY A 130 11.83 -5.55 16.50
N SER A 131 11.54 -6.72 15.92
CA SER A 131 12.53 -7.76 15.63
C SER A 131 13.22 -7.61 14.26
N SER A 132 12.77 -6.70 13.40
CA SER A 132 13.31 -6.55 12.05
C SER A 132 14.46 -5.54 12.00
N ILE A 133 15.69 -6.02 11.80
CA ILE A 133 16.85 -5.15 11.54
C ILE A 133 16.81 -4.50 10.14
N ALA A 134 16.03 -5.08 9.21
CA ALA A 134 15.98 -4.66 7.81
C ALA A 134 14.97 -3.54 7.55
N ALA A 135 13.98 -3.38 8.45
CA ALA A 135 12.97 -2.35 8.38
C ALA A 135 13.09 -1.46 9.63
N VAL A 136 14.06 -0.56 9.60
CA VAL A 136 14.29 0.41 10.68
C VAL A 136 13.58 1.71 10.35
N SER A 137 12.97 2.35 11.36
CA SER A 137 12.34 3.66 11.24
C SER A 137 13.33 4.79 10.96
N GLY A 138 14.64 4.50 10.98
CA GLY A 138 15.72 5.49 10.94
C GLY A 138 16.11 6.01 12.34
N ASP A 139 15.29 5.71 13.34
CA ASP A 139 15.57 5.98 14.75
C ASP A 139 16.15 4.73 15.42
N PHE A 140 17.17 4.92 16.24
CA PHE A 140 17.87 3.85 16.93
C PHE A 140 18.01 4.14 18.41
N ALA A 141 18.12 3.07 19.21
CA ALA A 141 18.56 3.18 20.58
C ALA A 141 20.08 3.39 20.61
N TYR A 142 20.55 4.26 21.50
CA TYR A 142 21.97 4.57 21.66
C TYR A 142 22.44 4.21 23.07
N THR A 143 23.68 3.75 23.19
CA THR A 143 24.36 3.61 24.49
C THR A 143 24.74 4.99 25.05
N GLU A 144 25.18 5.04 26.31
CA GLU A 144 25.76 6.26 26.90
C GLU A 144 26.99 6.76 26.11
N ALA A 145 27.66 5.88 25.37
CA ALA A 145 28.77 6.19 24.49
C ALA A 145 28.36 6.67 23.08
N GLN A 146 27.05 6.83 22.82
CA GLN A 146 26.45 7.16 21.52
C GLN A 146 26.60 6.09 20.43
N ASP A 147 26.88 4.85 20.81
CA ASP A 147 26.88 3.74 19.86
C ASP A 147 25.46 3.26 19.59
N THR A 148 25.13 3.04 18.31
CA THR A 148 23.84 2.50 17.86
C THR A 148 23.68 1.05 18.32
N ILE A 149 22.57 0.74 18.99
CA ILE A 149 22.23 -0.61 19.43
C ILE A 149 21.30 -1.25 18.41
N PHE A 150 21.72 -2.38 17.82
CA PHE A 150 20.83 -3.20 16.99
C PHE A 150 20.27 -4.37 17.82
N PRO A 151 18.98 -4.75 17.62
CA PRO A 151 18.40 -5.92 18.30
C PRO A 151 19.18 -7.23 18.06
N SER A 152 19.91 -7.35 16.93
CA SER A 152 20.80 -8.46 16.63
C SER A 152 22.01 -8.55 17.56
N ASP A 153 22.41 -7.44 18.18
CA ASP A 153 23.60 -7.36 19.04
C ASP A 153 23.36 -8.02 20.40
N CYS A 154 22.09 -8.26 20.77
CA CYS A 154 21.69 -8.83 22.05
C CYS A 154 21.71 -10.38 22.11
N LEU A 155 22.23 -11.09 21.11
CA LEU A 155 22.37 -12.55 21.16
C LEU A 155 23.64 -12.97 21.91
N HIS A 156 23.71 -12.72 23.22
CA HIS A 156 24.63 -13.50 24.06
C HIS A 156 23.91 -14.78 24.50
N ILE A 157 23.90 -15.79 23.63
CA ILE A 157 23.49 -17.14 24.03
C ILE A 157 24.61 -17.65 24.93
N THR A 158 24.42 -17.58 26.25
CA THR A 158 25.27 -18.33 27.18
C THR A 158 25.00 -19.80 26.90
N PRO A 159 25.99 -20.62 26.49
CA PRO A 159 25.76 -22.04 26.36
C PRO A 159 25.37 -22.58 27.73
N LEU A 160 24.14 -23.08 27.84
CA LEU A 160 23.77 -23.95 28.95
C LEU A 160 24.68 -25.17 28.83
N PHE A 161 25.67 -25.25 29.72
CA PHE A 161 26.49 -26.44 29.87
C PHE A 161 25.56 -27.56 30.35
N ILE A 162 25.09 -28.39 29.42
CA ILE A 162 24.39 -29.63 29.74
C ILE A 162 25.49 -30.67 29.99
N PRO A 163 25.70 -31.13 31.23
CA PRO A 163 26.69 -32.17 31.51
C PRO A 163 26.32 -33.41 30.70
N GLU A 164 27.34 -33.97 30.06
CA GLU A 164 27.29 -35.10 29.14
C GLU A 164 26.33 -36.21 29.61
N LEU A 165 25.38 -36.57 28.73
CA LEU A 165 24.75 -37.88 28.75
C LEU A 165 25.84 -38.92 28.47
N GLN A 166 26.41 -39.49 29.53
CA GLN A 166 27.21 -40.70 29.44
C GLN A 166 26.31 -41.81 28.90
N LEU A 167 26.48 -42.11 27.61
CA LEU A 167 25.99 -43.36 27.02
C LEU A 167 27.02 -44.44 27.39
N ASP A 168 26.72 -45.19 28.44
CA ASP A 168 27.39 -46.45 28.76
C ASP A 168 27.16 -47.43 27.58
N THR A 169 28.23 -47.74 26.86
CA THR A 169 28.35 -48.92 25.98
C THR A 169 29.03 -50.07 26.71
#